data_AF-A0A2T5CAD1-F1
#
_entry.id   AF-A0A2T5CAD1-F1
#
_cell.length_a   1.000
_cell.length_b   1.000
_cell.length_c   1.000
_cell.angle_alpha   90.00
_cell.angle_beta   90.00
_cell.angle_gamma   90.00
#
_symmetry.space_group_name_H-M   'P 1'
#
loop_
_entity.id
_entity.type
_entity.pdbx_description
1 polymer ?
#
loop_
_entity_poly.entity_id
_entity_poly.type
_entity_poly.pdbx_seq_one_letter_code
_entity_poly.pdbx_strand_id
1 'polypeptide(L)'
;MSLSLREKYDIILAHERQFAYRLAKDVVKKPEVSVWMILLPVLFVHHMMKMTQYKTGIHTFASNILGTKTKALDKALQDIETGEIQDYSAAEYFPQVPLESETERTLAVKQIAILKLMEKHYRTLLEQSGDALEDLVRGAYGSSGAYRYYLNKLAEAEDETNRHLRENFHTSEESGAVMSRIEKRMAEMREEEMRFFFQGEAV
;
A
#
# COMPACT_ATOMS: atom_id res chain seq x y z
N MET A 1 8.11 -16.66 23.00
CA MET A 1 9.31 -16.94 22.17
C MET A 1 9.24 -15.98 21.00
N SER A 2 10.32 -15.29 20.63
CA SER A 2 10.28 -14.37 19.48
C SER A 2 10.05 -15.14 18.18
N LEU A 3 9.20 -14.60 17.30
CA LEU A 3 8.97 -15.17 15.97
C LEU A 3 10.27 -15.17 15.15
N SER A 4 10.45 -16.20 14.33
CA SER A 4 11.46 -16.20 13.27
C SER A 4 11.16 -15.13 12.23
N LEU A 5 12.16 -14.76 11.43
CA LEU A 5 11.99 -13.77 10.36
C LEU A 5 10.83 -14.12 9.42
N ARG A 6 10.69 -15.41 9.08
CA ARG A 6 9.63 -15.88 8.19
C ARG A 6 8.25 -15.79 8.83
N GLU A 7 8.15 -16.16 10.10
CA GLU A 7 6.89 -16.02 10.84
C GLU A 7 6.47 -14.55 10.99
N LYS A 8 7.43 -13.64 11.23
CA LYS A 8 7.16 -12.18 11.23
C LYS A 8 6.63 -11.71 9.88
N TYR A 9 7.27 -12.14 8.79
CA TYR A 9 6.81 -11.85 7.43
C TYR A 9 5.37 -12.33 7.22
N ASP A 10 5.05 -13.56 7.63
CA ASP A 10 3.72 -14.15 7.41
C ASP A 10 2.63 -13.43 8.22
N ILE A 11 2.89 -13.00 9.45
CA ILE A 11 1.91 -12.24 10.24
C ILE A 11 1.69 -10.82 9.70
N ILE A 12 2.75 -10.15 9.20
CA ILE A 12 2.63 -8.84 8.55
C ILE A 12 1.81 -9.00 7.26
N LEU A 13 2.14 -9.99 6.43
CA LEU A 13 1.41 -10.25 5.19
C LEU A 13 -0.06 -10.61 5.44
N ALA A 14 -0.36 -11.39 6.47
CA ALA A 14 -1.73 -11.72 6.87
C ALA A 14 -2.53 -10.47 7.24
N HIS A 15 -1.92 -9.55 7.99
CA HIS A 15 -2.51 -8.26 8.32
C HIS A 15 -2.76 -7.40 7.07
N GLU A 16 -1.79 -7.28 6.17
CA GLU A 16 -1.96 -6.52 4.92
C GLU A 16 -3.04 -7.10 4.00
N ARG A 17 -3.20 -8.43 3.97
CA ARG A 17 -4.30 -9.10 3.27
C ARG A 17 -5.65 -8.72 3.85
N GLN A 18 -5.78 -8.72 5.18
CA GLN A 18 -7.01 -8.33 5.86
C GLN A 18 -7.33 -6.85 5.60
N PHE A 19 -6.32 -5.97 5.66
CA PHE A 19 -6.47 -4.56 5.32
C PHE A 19 -7.01 -4.38 3.89
N ALA A 20 -6.32 -4.97 2.90
CA ALA A 20 -6.70 -4.83 1.50
C ALA A 20 -8.13 -5.35 1.22
N TYR A 21 -8.50 -6.48 1.82
CA TYR A 21 -9.83 -7.06 1.64
C TYR A 21 -10.94 -6.25 2.32
N ARG A 22 -10.70 -5.72 3.53
CA ARG A 22 -11.65 -4.84 4.23
C ARG A 22 -11.90 -3.56 3.44
N LEU A 23 -10.84 -2.93 2.96
CA LEU A 23 -10.91 -1.74 2.13
C LEU A 23 -11.68 -2.00 0.83
N ALA A 24 -11.37 -3.11 0.15
CA ALA A 24 -12.09 -3.55 -1.03
C ALA A 24 -13.59 -3.69 -0.75
N LYS A 25 -13.96 -4.44 0.30
CA LYS A 25 -15.36 -4.69 0.64
C LYS A 25 -16.15 -3.40 0.92
N ASP A 26 -15.53 -2.39 1.50
CA ASP A 26 -16.21 -1.13 1.86
C ASP A 26 -16.32 -0.15 0.69
N VAL A 27 -15.35 -0.14 -0.21
CA VAL A 27 -15.35 0.74 -1.39
C VAL A 27 -16.23 0.17 -2.52
N VAL A 28 -16.24 -1.15 -2.68
CA VAL A 28 -16.79 -1.85 -3.86
C VAL A 28 -18.32 -2.08 -3.83
N LYS A 29 -19.01 -1.75 -2.73
CA LYS A 29 -20.42 -2.11 -2.50
C LYS A 29 -21.48 -1.64 -3.53
N LYS A 30 -21.15 -0.85 -4.56
CA LYS A 30 -22.09 -0.44 -5.62
C LYS A 30 -21.39 -0.36 -6.98
N PRO A 31 -21.74 -1.19 -7.99
CA PRO A 31 -21.22 -1.02 -9.33
C PRO A 31 -22.19 -0.23 -10.21
N GLU A 32 -21.71 0.88 -10.79
CA GLU A 32 -21.76 0.98 -12.24
C GLU A 32 -20.40 0.48 -12.77
N VAL A 33 -20.43 -0.30 -13.84
CA VAL A 33 -19.28 -1.09 -14.33
C VAL A 33 -18.13 -0.20 -14.85
N SER A 34 -18.39 1.08 -15.18
CA SER A 34 -17.42 2.06 -15.68
C SER A 34 -16.37 2.50 -14.64
N VAL A 35 -16.79 2.64 -13.38
CA VAL A 35 -15.98 3.15 -12.25
C VAL A 35 -14.71 2.32 -12.01
N TRP A 36 -14.77 1.04 -12.36
CA TRP A 36 -13.70 0.07 -12.10
C TRP A 36 -12.43 0.30 -12.91
N MET A 37 -12.54 0.92 -14.09
CA MET A 37 -11.41 1.14 -14.99
C MET A 37 -10.54 2.34 -14.57
N ILE A 38 -10.93 3.04 -13.50
CA ILE A 38 -10.44 4.36 -13.10
C ILE A 38 -9.61 4.33 -11.81
N LEU A 39 -9.63 3.22 -11.06
CA LEU A 39 -9.06 3.12 -9.70
C LEU A 39 -7.81 2.25 -9.63
N LEU A 40 -7.08 2.21 -10.72
CA LEU A 40 -5.81 1.52 -10.79
C LEU A 40 -4.72 2.52 -10.38
N PRO A 41 -3.82 2.16 -9.45
CA PRO A 41 -2.47 2.69 -9.54
C PRO A 41 -1.99 2.32 -10.94
N VAL A 42 -1.76 3.32 -11.78
CA VAL A 42 -1.65 3.20 -13.25
C VAL A 42 -0.53 2.25 -13.75
N LEU A 43 0.23 1.61 -12.86
CA LEU A 43 1.24 0.61 -13.20
C LEU A 43 0.76 -0.86 -13.15
N PHE A 44 -0.53 -1.13 -12.93
CA PHE A 44 -1.14 -2.44 -13.24
C PHE A 44 -2.09 -2.41 -14.46
N VAL A 45 -2.22 -1.26 -15.13
CA VAL A 45 -3.12 -1.10 -16.30
C VAL A 45 -2.62 -1.88 -17.52
N HIS A 46 -1.32 -2.15 -17.65
CA HIS A 46 -0.80 -2.83 -18.84
C HIS A 46 -1.12 -4.34 -18.90
N HIS A 47 -1.71 -4.92 -17.86
CA HIS A 47 -2.30 -6.27 -17.93
C HIS A 47 -3.80 -6.27 -18.30
N MET A 48 -4.41 -5.09 -18.54
CA MET A 48 -5.85 -4.99 -18.82
C MET A 48 -6.23 -5.04 -20.30
N MET A 49 -5.28 -5.00 -21.25
CA MET A 49 -5.62 -5.13 -22.67
C MET A 49 -5.97 -6.56 -23.13
N LYS A 50 -5.97 -7.56 -22.24
CA LYS A 50 -6.32 -8.95 -22.60
C LYS A 50 -7.43 -9.62 -21.77
N MET A 51 -8.01 -8.97 -20.76
CA MET A 51 -9.06 -9.59 -19.94
C MET A 51 -10.43 -9.00 -20.23
N THR A 52 -11.08 -9.53 -21.27
CA THR A 52 -12.49 -9.34 -21.63
C THR A 52 -13.49 -9.88 -20.59
N GLN A 53 -13.11 -10.08 -19.31
CA GLN A 53 -13.95 -10.75 -18.32
C GLN A 53 -13.71 -10.25 -16.88
N TYR A 54 -14.22 -9.06 -16.52
CA TYR A 54 -14.18 -8.57 -15.14
C TYR A 54 -15.55 -8.66 -14.45
N LYS A 55 -15.90 -9.88 -14.00
CA LYS A 55 -17.03 -10.14 -13.09
C LYS A 55 -16.62 -10.15 -11.59
N THR A 56 -15.40 -9.73 -11.23
CA THR A 56 -14.83 -10.02 -9.90
C THR A 56 -14.18 -8.82 -9.19
N GLY A 57 -14.89 -7.69 -9.09
CA GLY A 57 -14.33 -6.41 -8.64
C GLY A 57 -13.64 -6.39 -7.26
N ILE A 58 -14.21 -7.01 -6.21
CA ILE A 58 -13.61 -6.99 -4.85
C ILE A 58 -12.24 -7.66 -4.84
N HIS A 59 -12.14 -8.86 -5.44
CA HIS A 59 -10.90 -9.64 -5.41
C HIS A 59 -9.80 -8.96 -6.22
N THR A 60 -10.10 -8.46 -7.41
CA THR A 60 -9.12 -7.72 -8.22
C THR A 60 -8.61 -6.48 -7.51
N PHE A 61 -9.50 -5.70 -6.89
CA PHE A 61 -9.10 -4.51 -6.15
C PHE A 61 -8.24 -4.84 -4.92
N ALA A 62 -8.66 -5.83 -4.12
CA ALA A 62 -7.88 -6.29 -2.97
C ALA A 62 -6.49 -6.79 -3.41
N SER A 63 -6.41 -7.56 -4.49
CA SER A 63 -5.15 -8.06 -5.03
C SER A 63 -4.22 -6.95 -5.49
N ASN A 64 -4.73 -5.85 -6.07
CA ASN A 64 -3.90 -4.74 -6.51
C ASN A 64 -3.30 -3.97 -5.33
N ILE A 65 -4.09 -3.65 -4.31
CA ILE A 65 -3.61 -2.97 -3.09
C ILE A 65 -2.59 -3.86 -2.37
N LEU A 66 -2.93 -5.14 -2.22
CA LEU A 66 -2.04 -6.13 -1.63
C LEU A 66 -0.76 -6.28 -2.43
N GLY A 67 -0.80 -6.19 -3.76
CA GLY A 67 0.36 -6.32 -4.64
C GLY A 67 1.46 -5.30 -4.34
N THR A 68 1.08 -4.03 -4.15
CA THR A 68 2.03 -2.97 -3.76
C THR A 68 2.65 -3.24 -2.39
N LYS A 69 1.81 -3.58 -1.40
CA LYS A 69 2.26 -3.86 -0.03
C LYS A 69 3.14 -5.11 0.06
N THR A 70 2.78 -6.18 -0.66
CA THR A 70 3.56 -7.42 -0.75
C THR A 70 4.90 -7.15 -1.41
N LYS A 71 4.93 -6.39 -2.51
CA LYS A 71 6.20 -6.02 -3.17
C LYS A 71 7.14 -5.31 -2.20
N ALA A 72 6.66 -4.29 -1.49
CA ALA A 72 7.47 -3.59 -0.49
C ALA A 72 7.93 -4.50 0.66
N LEU A 73 7.07 -5.43 1.11
CA LEU A 73 7.43 -6.40 2.16
C LEU A 73 8.49 -7.41 1.67
N ASP A 74 8.36 -7.89 0.43
CA ASP A 74 9.34 -8.80 -0.20
C ASP A 74 10.70 -8.13 -0.33
N LYS A 75 10.73 -6.85 -0.73
CA LYS A 75 11.97 -6.06 -0.80
C LYS A 75 12.58 -5.83 0.57
N ALA A 76 11.77 -5.52 1.58
CA ALA A 76 12.25 -5.39 2.96
C ALA A 76 12.81 -6.71 3.52
N LEU A 77 12.20 -7.85 3.19
CA LEU A 77 12.72 -9.17 3.54
C LEU A 77 14.06 -9.42 2.86
N GLN A 78 14.15 -9.14 1.56
CA GLN A 78 15.37 -9.29 0.78
C GLN A 78 16.53 -8.46 1.37
N ASP A 79 16.28 -7.21 1.74
CA ASP A 79 17.29 -6.34 2.35
C ASP A 79 17.83 -6.90 3.67
N ILE A 80 16.98 -7.54 4.48
CA ILE A 80 17.38 -8.18 5.73
C ILE A 80 18.18 -9.46 5.46
N GLU A 81 17.76 -10.27 4.48
CA GLU A 81 18.45 -11.50 4.10
C GLU A 81 19.83 -11.24 3.49
N THR A 82 19.97 -10.17 2.70
CA THR A 82 21.26 -9.78 2.09
C THR A 82 22.12 -8.91 3.01
N GLY A 83 21.53 -8.29 4.04
CA GLY A 83 22.21 -7.35 4.93
C GLY A 83 22.53 -5.99 4.29
N GLU A 84 21.97 -5.71 3.13
CA GLU A 84 22.22 -4.50 2.33
C GLU A 84 20.91 -3.89 1.85
N ILE A 85 20.81 -2.56 1.92
CA ILE A 85 19.67 -1.82 1.38
C ILE A 85 19.85 -1.73 -0.13
N GLN A 86 18.93 -2.34 -0.88
CA GLN A 86 18.96 -2.22 -2.34
C GLN A 86 18.15 -0.99 -2.78
N ASP A 87 18.75 -0.17 -3.65
CA ASP A 87 18.04 0.93 -4.31
C ASP A 87 17.55 0.48 -5.69
N TYR A 88 16.29 0.04 -5.75
CA TYR A 88 15.70 -0.40 -7.00
C TYR A 88 15.29 0.78 -7.88
N SER A 89 15.63 0.70 -9.16
CA SER A 89 15.19 1.66 -10.18
C SER A 89 13.70 1.50 -10.51
N ALA A 90 13.13 2.50 -11.20
CA ALA A 90 11.77 2.43 -11.72
C ALA A 90 11.54 1.22 -12.65
N ALA A 91 12.55 0.85 -13.44
CA ALA A 91 12.47 -0.31 -14.32
C ALA A 91 12.45 -1.64 -13.55
N GLU A 92 13.10 -1.71 -12.38
CA GLU A 92 13.08 -2.90 -11.52
C GLU A 92 11.78 -3.01 -10.74
N TYR A 93 11.22 -1.89 -10.28
CA TYR A 93 9.89 -1.89 -9.66
C TYR A 93 8.78 -2.16 -10.67
N PHE A 94 8.93 -1.68 -11.90
CA PHE A 94 7.89 -1.66 -12.92
C PHE A 94 8.41 -2.15 -14.29
N PRO A 95 8.88 -3.40 -14.40
CA PRO A 95 9.50 -3.91 -15.64
C PRO A 95 8.53 -3.99 -16.82
N GLN A 96 7.23 -3.96 -16.56
CA GLN A 96 6.17 -4.08 -17.55
C GLN A 96 5.53 -2.72 -17.91
N VAL A 97 6.10 -1.61 -17.44
CA VAL A 97 5.56 -0.27 -17.64
C VAL A 97 6.39 0.46 -18.69
N PRO A 98 5.79 0.86 -19.81
CA PRO A 98 6.44 1.78 -20.73
C PRO A 98 6.59 3.14 -20.03
N LEU A 99 7.82 3.57 -19.77
CA LEU A 99 8.16 4.86 -19.16
C LEU A 99 8.46 5.92 -20.26
N GLU A 100 7.56 5.99 -21.24
CA GLU A 100 7.78 6.72 -22.49
C GLU A 100 7.47 8.21 -22.34
N SER A 101 6.35 8.54 -21.68
CA SER A 101 5.94 9.92 -21.42
C SER A 101 6.48 10.48 -20.10
N GLU A 102 6.57 11.81 -20.02
CA GLU A 102 6.98 12.49 -18.78
C GLU A 102 5.97 12.29 -17.65
N THR A 103 4.69 12.19 -18.00
CA THR A 103 3.59 11.94 -17.06
C THR A 103 3.71 10.54 -16.42
N GLU A 104 4.05 9.52 -17.21
CA GLU A 104 4.29 8.15 -16.72
C GLU A 104 5.55 8.06 -15.86
N ARG A 105 6.64 8.72 -16.27
CA ARG A 105 7.86 8.81 -15.47
C ARG A 105 7.62 9.48 -14.13
N THR A 106 6.89 10.60 -14.13
CA THR A 106 6.53 11.33 -12.90
C THR A 106 5.68 10.45 -11.97
N LEU A 107 4.70 9.74 -12.52
CA LEU A 107 3.89 8.80 -11.75
C LEU A 107 4.75 7.69 -11.14
N ALA A 108 5.66 7.09 -11.91
CA ALA A 108 6.54 6.04 -11.42
C ALA A 108 7.40 6.52 -10.25
N VAL A 109 7.99 7.72 -10.35
CA VAL A 109 8.74 8.35 -9.25
C VAL A 109 7.90 8.50 -7.99
N LYS A 110 6.65 8.98 -8.12
CA LYS A 110 5.72 9.11 -6.98
C LYS A 110 5.36 7.77 -6.35
N GLN A 111 5.15 6.74 -7.16
CA GLN A 111 4.88 5.39 -6.64
C GLN A 111 6.10 4.76 -5.95
N ILE A 112 7.32 5.01 -6.44
CA ILE A 112 8.55 4.57 -5.77
C ILE A 112 8.67 5.22 -4.40
N ALA A 113 8.30 6.49 -4.24
CA ALA A 113 8.31 7.15 -2.94
C ALA A 113 7.40 6.43 -1.93
N ILE A 114 6.21 6.00 -2.35
CA ILE A 114 5.30 5.18 -1.52
C ILE A 114 5.94 3.83 -1.18
N LEU A 115 6.50 3.12 -2.16
CA LEU A 115 7.15 1.82 -1.95
C LEU A 115 8.30 1.93 -0.96
N LYS A 116 9.17 2.93 -1.10
CA LYS A 116 10.29 3.18 -0.17
C LYS A 116 9.83 3.45 1.26
N LEU A 117 8.71 4.17 1.44
CA LEU A 117 8.12 4.38 2.77
C LEU A 117 7.60 3.06 3.37
N MET A 118 6.94 2.22 2.56
CA MET A 118 6.45 0.91 2.98
C MET A 118 7.61 -0.07 3.27
N GLU A 119 8.63 -0.11 2.44
CA GLU A 119 9.84 -0.94 2.62
C GLU A 119 10.54 -0.60 3.93
N LYS A 120 10.79 0.69 4.17
CA LYS A 120 11.38 1.15 5.43
C LYS A 120 10.55 0.71 6.63
N HIS A 121 9.23 0.85 6.56
CA HIS A 121 8.32 0.40 7.61
C HIS A 121 8.44 -1.11 7.86
N TYR A 122 8.26 -1.93 6.83
CA TYR A 122 8.29 -3.38 6.96
C TYR A 122 9.65 -3.89 7.42
N ARG A 123 10.75 -3.29 6.94
CA ARG A 123 12.08 -3.62 7.42
C ARG A 123 12.20 -3.36 8.91
N THR A 124 11.76 -2.18 9.36
CA THR A 124 11.83 -1.82 10.78
C THR A 124 11.01 -2.78 11.64
N LEU A 125 9.84 -3.24 11.16
CA LEU A 125 9.03 -4.27 11.83
C LEU A 125 9.73 -5.64 11.88
N LEU A 126 10.30 -6.10 10.77
CA LEU A 126 10.96 -7.41 10.67
C LEU A 126 12.21 -7.52 11.57
N GLU A 127 12.89 -6.39 11.79
CA GLU A 127 14.03 -6.27 12.71
C GLU A 127 13.63 -6.34 14.20
N GLN A 128 12.36 -6.11 14.55
CA GLN A 128 11.91 -6.14 15.95
C GLN A 128 11.74 -7.55 16.50
N SER A 129 11.93 -7.70 17.81
CA SER A 129 11.58 -8.93 18.53
C SER A 129 10.16 -8.85 19.06
N GLY A 130 9.39 -9.93 18.93
CA GLY A 130 8.00 -9.99 19.37
C GLY A 130 7.35 -11.32 19.01
N ASP A 131 6.21 -11.63 19.61
CA ASP A 131 5.40 -12.81 19.26
C ASP A 131 4.03 -12.48 18.66
N ALA A 132 3.64 -11.20 18.68
CA ALA A 132 2.51 -10.67 17.95
C ALA A 132 2.88 -9.46 17.08
N LEU A 133 2.01 -9.12 16.12
CA LEU A 133 2.18 -7.93 15.27
C LEU A 133 2.23 -6.64 16.10
N GLU A 134 1.47 -6.58 17.19
CA GLU A 134 1.48 -5.44 18.11
C GLU A 134 2.87 -5.20 18.70
N ASP A 135 3.60 -6.25 19.10
CA ASP A 135 4.96 -6.12 19.60
C ASP A 135 5.90 -5.58 18.53
N LEU A 136 5.76 -6.03 17.28
CA LEU A 136 6.60 -5.55 16.17
C LEU A 136 6.36 -4.06 15.91
N VAL A 137 5.09 -3.63 15.91
CA VAL A 137 4.73 -2.22 15.69
C VAL A 137 5.19 -1.35 16.86
N ARG A 138 4.92 -1.77 18.10
CA ARG A 138 5.36 -1.04 19.30
C ARG A 138 6.88 -0.99 19.40
N GLY A 139 7.58 -2.08 19.09
CA GLY A 139 9.04 -2.11 19.07
C GLY A 139 9.64 -1.18 18.00
N ALA A 140 9.03 -1.12 16.82
CA ALA A 140 9.54 -0.35 15.70
C ALA A 140 9.40 1.17 15.90
N TYR A 141 8.32 1.60 16.55
CA TYR A 141 7.97 3.02 16.67
C TYR A 141 8.09 3.56 18.10
N GLY A 142 8.00 2.71 19.12
CA GLY A 142 8.09 3.07 20.54
C GLY A 142 6.91 3.87 21.10
N SER A 143 6.14 4.56 20.26
CA SER A 143 4.98 5.36 20.66
C SER A 143 3.96 5.50 19.53
N SER A 144 2.71 5.73 19.90
CA SER A 144 1.62 6.08 18.97
C SER A 144 1.95 7.32 18.11
N GLY A 145 2.65 8.31 18.67
CA GLY A 145 3.06 9.52 17.96
C GLY A 145 4.04 9.25 16.82
N ALA A 146 5.04 8.40 17.04
CA ALA A 146 6.00 8.01 16.01
C ALA A 146 5.35 7.17 14.90
N TYR A 147 4.43 6.27 15.26
CA TYR A 147 3.67 5.51 14.28
C TYR A 147 2.72 6.40 13.46
N ARG A 148 2.03 7.33 14.12
CA ARG A 148 1.20 8.37 13.46
C ARG A 148 2.01 9.22 12.49
N TYR A 149 3.24 9.58 12.86
CA TYR A 149 4.13 10.31 11.97
C TYR A 149 4.43 9.53 10.68
N TYR A 150 4.71 8.23 10.78
CA TYR A 150 4.86 7.36 9.62
C TYR A 150 3.59 7.30 8.76
N LEU A 151 2.42 7.07 9.38
CA LEU A 151 1.15 6.99 8.66
C LEU A 151 0.82 8.29 7.93
N ASN A 152 1.12 9.44 8.53
CA ASN A 152 0.94 10.74 7.89
C ASN A 152 1.88 10.92 6.69
N LYS A 153 3.14 10.50 6.80
CA LYS A 153 4.09 10.54 5.68
C LYS A 153 3.67 9.65 4.52
N LEU A 154 3.13 8.46 4.83
CA LEU A 154 2.57 7.56 3.82
C LEU A 154 1.35 8.20 3.14
N ALA A 155 0.43 8.76 3.92
CA ALA A 155 -0.77 9.41 3.39
C ALA A 155 -0.45 10.62 2.51
N GLU A 156 0.56 11.42 2.87
CA GLU A 156 1.05 12.56 2.08
C GLU A 156 1.57 12.11 0.71
N ALA A 157 2.39 11.05 0.66
CA ALA A 157 2.91 10.49 -0.60
C ALA A 157 1.81 9.86 -1.47
N GLU A 158 0.81 9.23 -0.85
CA GLU A 158 -0.37 8.70 -1.55
C GLU A 158 -1.24 9.82 -2.12
N ASP A 159 -1.51 10.88 -1.38
CA ASP A 159 -2.29 12.03 -1.85
C ASP A 159 -1.60 12.73 -3.03
N GLU A 160 -0.27 12.90 -2.98
CA GLU A 160 0.48 13.42 -4.11
C GLU A 160 0.35 12.55 -5.37
N THR A 161 0.38 11.23 -5.20
CA THR A 161 0.19 10.29 -6.31
C THR A 161 -1.23 10.35 -6.86
N ASN A 162 -2.23 10.39 -5.97
CA ASN A 162 -3.63 10.46 -6.34
C ASN A 162 -3.99 11.77 -7.02
N ARG A 163 -3.41 12.90 -6.59
CA ARG A 163 -3.52 14.20 -7.26
C ARG A 163 -2.99 14.14 -8.68
N HIS A 164 -1.79 13.60 -8.88
CA HIS A 164 -1.21 13.40 -10.21
C HIS A 164 -2.10 12.52 -11.10
N LEU A 165 -2.70 11.47 -10.52
CA LEU A 165 -3.65 10.60 -11.22
C LEU A 165 -4.92 11.34 -11.65
N ARG A 166 -5.52 12.13 -10.75
CA ARG A 166 -6.73 12.94 -11.05
C ARG A 166 -6.49 13.95 -12.15
N GLU A 167 -5.32 14.59 -12.15
CA GLU A 167 -4.98 15.66 -13.10
C GLU A 167 -4.67 15.12 -14.49
N ASN A 168 -4.09 13.92 -14.60
CA ASN A 168 -3.50 13.45 -15.86
C ASN A 168 -4.14 12.19 -16.46
N PHE A 169 -4.80 11.34 -15.66
CA PHE A 169 -5.31 10.03 -16.10
C PHE A 169 -6.80 9.82 -15.82
N HIS A 170 -7.30 10.37 -14.71
CA HIS A 170 -8.63 10.08 -14.17
C HIS A 170 -9.40 11.37 -13.88
N THR A 171 -9.66 12.14 -14.95
CA THR A 171 -10.20 13.50 -14.89
C THR A 171 -11.73 13.57 -14.75
N SER A 172 -12.43 12.44 -14.71
CA SER A 172 -13.90 12.45 -14.57
C SER A 172 -14.33 12.69 -13.12
N GLU A 173 -15.49 13.32 -12.93
CA GLU A 173 -16.05 13.57 -11.59
C GLU A 173 -16.31 12.26 -10.83
N GLU A 174 -16.77 11.23 -11.55
CA GLU A 174 -16.97 9.89 -11.03
C GLU A 174 -15.66 9.27 -10.51
N SER A 175 -14.55 9.47 -11.23
CA SER A 175 -13.21 9.09 -10.80
C SER A 175 -12.81 9.74 -9.49
N GLY A 176 -13.02 11.06 -9.40
CA GLY A 176 -12.70 11.84 -8.22
C GLY A 176 -13.48 11.35 -7.00
N ALA A 177 -14.79 11.14 -7.15
CA ALA A 177 -15.66 10.70 -6.06
C ALA A 177 -15.22 9.35 -5.47
N VAL A 178 -14.76 8.41 -6.30
CA VAL A 178 -14.33 7.10 -5.78
C VAL A 178 -12.93 7.13 -5.19
N MET A 179 -12.01 7.90 -5.77
CA MET A 179 -10.69 8.12 -5.17
C MET A 179 -10.84 8.71 -3.76
N SER A 180 -11.69 9.72 -3.59
CA SER A 180 -11.97 10.31 -2.27
C SER A 180 -12.61 9.34 -1.28
N ARG A 181 -13.47 8.42 -1.74
CA ARG A 181 -14.03 7.35 -0.89
C ARG A 181 -12.95 6.39 -0.40
N ILE A 182 -11.98 6.04 -1.26
CA ILE A 182 -10.85 5.18 -0.89
C ILE A 182 -9.95 5.89 0.11
N GLU A 183 -9.53 7.12 -0.19
CA GLU A 183 -8.69 7.95 0.68
C GLU A 183 -9.30 8.09 2.08
N LYS A 184 -10.59 8.42 2.15
CA LYS A 184 -11.32 8.52 3.41
C LYS A 184 -11.33 7.20 4.17
N ARG A 185 -11.64 6.08 3.50
CA ARG A 185 -11.71 4.78 4.17
C ARG A 185 -10.34 4.30 4.63
N MET A 186 -9.29 4.56 3.87
CA MET A 186 -7.91 4.27 4.30
C MET A 186 -7.53 5.07 5.54
N ALA A 187 -7.88 6.35 5.59
CA ALA A 187 -7.61 7.19 6.77
C ALA A 187 -8.34 6.66 8.02
N GLU A 188 -9.61 6.28 7.90
CA GLU A 188 -10.37 5.65 9.00
C GLU A 188 -9.72 4.35 9.48
N MET A 189 -9.33 3.47 8.55
CA MET A 189 -8.70 2.19 8.89
C MET A 189 -7.33 2.38 9.57
N ARG A 190 -6.55 3.40 9.18
CA ARG A 190 -5.28 3.73 9.84
C ARG A 190 -5.46 4.22 11.27
N GLU A 191 -6.51 4.99 11.53
CA GLU A 191 -6.86 5.39 12.90
C GLU A 191 -7.34 4.20 13.74
N GLU A 192 -8.09 3.27 13.14
CA GLU A 192 -8.44 1.99 13.78
C GLU A 192 -7.20 1.16 14.13
N GLU A 193 -6.24 1.02 13.22
CA GLU A 193 -4.96 0.32 13.43
C GLU A 193 -4.14 0.97 14.54
N MET A 194 -4.01 2.29 14.54
CA MET A 194 -3.26 2.99 15.59
C MET A 194 -3.88 2.78 16.97
N ARG A 195 -5.21 2.86 17.08
CA ARG A 195 -5.92 2.55 18.33
C ARG A 195 -5.76 1.09 18.72
N PHE A 196 -5.72 0.18 17.76
CA PHE A 196 -5.50 -1.23 18.02
C PHE A 196 -4.11 -1.48 18.59
N PHE A 197 -3.05 -0.99 17.94
CA PHE A 197 -1.67 -1.27 18.34
C PHE A 197 -1.20 -0.50 19.57
N PHE A 198 -1.78 0.66 19.88
CA PHE A 198 -1.35 1.51 21.00
C PHE A 198 -2.43 1.73 22.05
N GLN A 199 -3.37 0.79 22.15
CA GLN A 199 -4.39 0.80 23.20
C GLN A 199 -3.72 0.89 24.59
N GLY A 200 -4.12 1.88 25.39
CA GLY A 200 -3.63 2.11 26.75
C GLY A 200 -2.49 3.13 26.92
N GLU A 201 -1.95 3.71 25.84
CA GLU A 201 -1.09 4.91 25.96
C GLU A 201 -1.96 6.14 26.26
N ALA A 202 -1.65 6.87 27.33
CA ALA A 202 -2.28 8.17 27.58
C ALA A 202 -1.82 9.15 26.49
N VAL A 203 -2.80 9.78 25.82
CA VAL A 203 -2.60 10.88 24.85
C VAL A 203 -1.95 12.08 25.52
#